data_AF-A0A952YIP6-F1
#
_entry.id   AF-A0A952YIP6-F1
#
_cell.length_a   1.000
_cell.length_b   1.000
_cell.length_c   1.000
_cell.angle_alpha   90.00
_cell.angle_beta   90.00
_cell.angle_gamma   90.00
#
_symmetry.space_group_name_H-M   'P 1'
#
loop_
_entity.id
_entity.type
_entity.pdbx_description
1 polymer ?
#
loop_
_entity_poly.entity_id
_entity_poly.type
_entity_poly.pdbx_seq_one_letter_code
_entity_poly.pdbx_strand_id
1 'polypeptide(L)'
;MGKAYENRHDNLDDFIANHKVILPEVCRVLKSGGSLCWQVGFHVLDGVTTPLDFLVHEVMSKIEGMKLRNRIAWTFGHGLHCQTRFSGRYETVLWYTKGEGYTFDLDAVRVPQKYPGKRHTDGPKRGQPSGNPAGKNPSDVWDIPNVNANHLEKTDHPCQFPVGLVQRLVRALTKEGDVVLDPFCGVASAGVAALHEKRHFIGAELDAEYVQLGLERLRATIKGEVRFRPADRAILEPSPTSIVGRRPAGFATGIELPDAFLLHPGAS
;
A
#
# COMPACT_ATOMS: atom_id res chain seq x y z
N MET A 1 22.49 -1.18 -1.11
CA MET A 1 22.29 -1.81 -2.43
C MET A 1 22.19 -0.74 -3.51
N GLY A 2 23.32 -0.19 -3.98
CA GLY A 2 23.52 0.41 -5.32
C GLY A 2 22.44 1.30 -5.99
N LYS A 3 21.40 1.79 -5.30
CA LYS A 3 20.46 2.75 -5.85
C LYS A 3 21.12 4.13 -5.85
N ALA A 4 20.88 4.94 -6.87
CA ALA A 4 21.52 6.24 -7.04
C ALA A 4 21.31 7.22 -5.85
N TYR A 5 20.32 6.95 -5.00
CA TYR A 5 19.94 7.74 -3.81
C TYR A 5 20.35 7.11 -2.47
N GLU A 6 20.83 5.87 -2.46
CA GLU A 6 21.31 5.25 -1.21
C GLU A 6 22.72 5.74 -0.93
N ASN A 7 22.85 6.73 -0.05
CA ASN A 7 24.15 7.16 0.42
C ASN A 7 24.68 6.10 1.39
N ARG A 8 25.96 5.73 1.28
CA ARG A 8 26.61 4.81 2.24
C ARG A 8 26.68 5.38 3.66
N HIS A 9 26.30 6.65 3.83
CA HIS A 9 26.21 7.36 5.09
C HIS A 9 24.78 7.54 5.61
N ASP A 10 23.75 7.01 4.94
CA ASP A 10 22.37 7.03 5.42
C ASP A 10 22.28 6.22 6.73
N ASN A 11 22.46 6.92 7.84
CA ASN A 11 22.38 6.36 9.18
C ASN A 11 20.99 6.62 9.77
N LEU A 12 20.59 5.78 10.72
CA LEU A 12 19.27 5.86 11.34
C LEU A 12 19.06 7.17 12.11
N ASP A 13 20.13 7.83 12.57
CA ASP A 13 20.06 9.09 13.30
C ASP A 13 19.62 10.24 12.38
N ASP A 14 20.19 10.34 11.18
CA ASP A 14 19.78 11.31 10.15
C ASP A 14 18.35 11.06 9.70
N PHE A 15 17.96 9.79 9.53
CA PHE A 15 16.57 9.43 9.25
C PHE A 15 15.63 9.98 10.34
N ILE A 16 15.92 9.74 11.62
CA ILE A 16 15.12 10.24 12.74
C ILE A 16 15.14 11.78 12.80
N ALA A 17 16.31 12.40 12.62
CA ALA A 17 16.47 13.86 12.66
C ALA A 17 15.64 14.54 11.58
N ASN A 18 15.66 14.01 10.35
CA ASN A 18 14.83 14.51 9.25
C ASN A 18 13.34 14.39 9.58
N HIS A 19 12.88 13.27 10.14
CA HIS A 19 11.47 13.11 10.53
C HIS A 19 11.05 14.07 11.65
N LYS A 20 11.95 14.39 12.59
CA LYS A 20 11.69 15.41 13.63
C LYS A 20 11.48 16.81 13.07
N VAL A 21 12.03 17.12 11.89
CA VAL A 21 11.85 18.40 11.20
C VAL A 21 10.63 18.37 10.28
N ILE A 22 10.48 17.29 9.49
CA ILE A 22 9.48 17.20 8.42
C ILE A 22 8.07 16.97 8.97
N LEU A 23 7.90 16.01 9.89
CA LEU A 23 6.57 15.59 10.33
C LEU A 23 5.76 16.73 10.96
N PRO A 24 6.32 17.59 11.82
CA PRO A 24 5.60 18.75 12.35
C PRO A 24 5.06 19.68 11.26
N GLU A 25 5.82 19.94 10.20
CA GLU A 25 5.38 20.82 9.10
C GLU A 25 4.25 20.19 8.26
N VAL A 26 4.34 18.89 7.98
CA VAL A 26 3.26 18.15 7.31
C VAL A 26 2.00 18.14 8.17
N CYS A 27 2.13 17.91 9.49
CA CYS A 27 1.02 17.96 10.44
C CYS A 27 0.43 19.37 10.59
N ARG A 28 1.25 20.43 10.47
CA ARG A 28 0.84 21.82 10.56
C ARG A 28 -0.15 22.18 9.44
N VAL A 29 0.17 21.81 8.20
CA VAL A 29 -0.67 22.12 7.02
C VAL A 29 -1.90 21.22 6.89
N LEU A 30 -1.93 20.09 7.60
CA LEU A 30 -3.09 19.21 7.62
C LEU A 30 -4.28 19.88 8.35
N LYS A 31 -5.44 19.91 7.69
CA LYS A 31 -6.70 20.42 8.28
C LYS A 31 -7.13 19.58 9.49
N SER A 32 -7.91 20.16 10.39
CA SER A 32 -8.61 19.38 11.41
C SER A 32 -9.52 18.34 10.75
N GLY A 33 -9.51 17.10 11.24
CA GLY A 33 -10.15 15.95 10.59
C GLY A 33 -9.43 15.44 9.33
N GLY A 34 -8.28 16.03 8.96
CA GLY A 34 -7.46 15.56 7.85
C GLY A 34 -6.74 14.25 8.17
N SER A 35 -6.41 13.49 7.14
CA SER A 35 -5.65 12.23 7.22
C SER A 35 -4.22 12.40 6.70
N LEU A 36 -3.27 11.73 7.34
CA LEU A 36 -1.87 11.60 6.92
C LEU A 36 -1.56 10.11 6.76
N CYS A 37 -1.00 9.73 5.62
CA CYS A 37 -0.61 8.35 5.33
C CYS A 37 0.88 8.30 5.04
N TRP A 38 1.65 7.75 5.98
CA TRP A 38 3.11 7.68 5.86
C TRP A 38 3.55 6.27 5.48
N GLN A 39 3.91 6.08 4.22
CA GLN A 39 4.49 4.82 3.77
C GLN A 39 5.97 4.77 4.18
N VAL A 40 6.40 3.64 4.73
CA VAL A 40 7.81 3.37 5.02
C VAL A 40 8.07 1.87 5.06
N GLY A 41 9.27 1.48 4.63
CA GLY A 41 9.73 0.10 4.67
C GLY A 41 10.58 -0.23 5.91
N PHE A 42 11.64 -0.99 5.68
CA PHE A 42 12.63 -1.38 6.68
C PHE A 42 14.04 -1.06 6.17
N HIS A 43 14.97 -0.90 7.08
CA HIS A 43 16.39 -0.74 6.77
C HIS A 43 17.15 -2.01 7.15
N VAL A 44 18.13 -2.42 6.34
CA VAL A 44 19.00 -3.55 6.66
C VAL A 44 20.45 -3.12 6.58
N LEU A 45 21.15 -3.24 7.71
CA LEU A 45 22.58 -2.99 7.83
C LEU A 45 23.20 -4.15 8.61
N ASP A 46 24.30 -4.70 8.09
CA ASP A 46 25.06 -5.80 8.71
C ASP A 46 24.19 -6.99 9.17
N GLY A 47 23.18 -7.33 8.36
CA GLY A 47 22.25 -8.44 8.63
C GLY A 47 21.15 -8.14 9.64
N VAL A 48 21.16 -6.96 10.28
CA VAL A 48 20.14 -6.51 11.21
C VAL A 48 19.04 -5.79 10.45
N THR A 49 17.79 -6.17 10.67
CA THR A 49 16.62 -5.52 10.06
C THR A 49 15.98 -4.57 11.06
N THR A 50 15.98 -3.28 10.74
CA THR A 50 15.34 -2.23 11.54
C THR A 50 13.99 -1.86 10.92
N PRO A 51 12.88 -2.00 11.66
CA PRO A 51 11.56 -1.61 11.18
C PRO A 51 11.38 -0.10 11.34
N LEU A 52 11.47 0.64 10.23
CA LEU A 52 11.53 2.11 10.25
C LEU A 52 10.21 2.75 10.69
N ASP A 53 9.09 2.05 10.52
CA ASP A 53 7.77 2.52 10.92
C ASP A 53 7.64 2.75 12.43
N PHE A 54 8.36 2.00 13.27
CA PHE A 54 8.40 2.26 14.71
C PHE A 54 9.12 3.58 15.02
N LEU A 55 10.21 3.87 14.32
CA LEU A 55 10.97 5.11 14.49
C LEU A 55 10.13 6.32 14.05
N VAL A 56 9.42 6.20 12.92
CA VAL A 56 8.46 7.22 12.47
C VAL A 56 7.34 7.40 13.49
N HIS A 57 6.76 6.31 14.02
CA HIS A 57 5.71 6.38 15.04
C HIS A 57 6.20 7.07 16.34
N GLU A 58 7.44 6.83 16.75
CA GLU A 58 8.00 7.47 17.94
C GLU A 58 8.07 9.00 17.80
N VAL A 59 8.38 9.51 16.61
CA VAL A 59 8.37 10.95 16.33
C VAL A 59 6.93 11.47 16.22
N MET A 60 6.09 10.80 15.41
CA MET A 60 4.71 11.24 15.14
C MET A 60 3.83 11.26 16.39
N SER A 61 3.99 10.29 17.31
CA SER A 61 3.19 10.18 18.54
C SER A 61 3.41 11.34 19.52
N LYS A 62 4.50 12.09 19.36
CA LYS A 62 4.81 13.30 20.15
C LYS A 62 4.17 14.57 19.59
N ILE A 63 3.58 14.51 18.40
CA ILE A 63 2.91 15.66 17.77
C ILE A 63 1.47 15.74 18.26
N GLU A 64 1.13 16.86 18.91
CA GLU A 64 -0.18 17.06 19.53
C GLU A 64 -1.33 16.95 18.51
N GLY A 65 -2.40 16.26 18.92
CA GLY A 65 -3.60 16.10 18.12
C GLY A 65 -3.55 15.02 17.04
N MET A 66 -2.38 14.42 16.77
CA MET A 66 -2.28 13.31 15.81
C MET A 66 -2.67 11.98 16.45
N LYS A 67 -3.51 11.20 15.78
CA LYS A 67 -4.03 9.90 16.25
C LYS A 67 -3.79 8.83 15.21
N LEU A 68 -3.06 7.78 15.57
CA LEU A 68 -2.86 6.60 14.70
C LEU A 68 -4.19 5.83 14.60
N ARG A 69 -4.64 5.53 13.39
CA ARG A 69 -5.88 4.78 13.11
C ARG A 69 -5.59 3.36 12.66
N ASN A 70 -4.67 3.19 11.71
CA ASN A 70 -4.19 1.87 11.30
C ASN A 70 -2.69 1.89 10.98
N ARG A 71 -2.06 0.75 11.23
CA ARG A 71 -0.77 0.35 10.67
C ARG A 71 -1.05 -0.66 9.55
N ILE A 72 -1.13 -0.18 8.32
CA ILE A 72 -1.53 -0.98 7.15
C ILE A 72 -0.29 -1.68 6.60
N ALA A 73 -0.37 -3.00 6.41
CA ALA A 73 0.66 -3.79 5.73
C ALA A 73 0.33 -3.86 4.24
N TRP A 74 1.16 -3.23 3.40
CA TRP A 74 1.08 -3.37 1.96
C TRP A 74 2.01 -4.49 1.49
N THR A 75 1.44 -5.60 1.05
CA THR A 75 2.19 -6.76 0.53
C THR A 75 2.33 -6.70 -0.99
N PHE A 76 3.45 -7.21 -1.49
CA PHE A 76 3.74 -7.29 -2.92
C PHE A 76 4.56 -8.54 -3.26
N GLY A 77 4.33 -9.11 -4.45
CA GLY A 77 4.90 -10.40 -4.85
C GLY A 77 6.35 -10.35 -5.33
N HIS A 78 6.81 -9.24 -5.89
CA HIS A 78 8.13 -9.14 -6.52
C HIS A 78 9.11 -8.30 -5.71
N GLY A 79 10.34 -8.80 -5.55
CA GLY A 79 11.43 -8.09 -4.88
C GLY A 79 12.69 -8.93 -4.83
N LEU A 80 13.78 -8.34 -4.36
CA LEU A 80 15.04 -9.06 -4.18
C LEU A 80 14.88 -10.22 -3.21
N HIS A 81 15.63 -11.30 -3.46
CA HIS A 81 15.65 -12.49 -2.64
C HIS A 81 16.82 -12.43 -1.65
N CYS A 82 16.59 -12.98 -0.46
CA CYS A 82 17.60 -13.13 0.59
C CYS A 82 17.80 -14.62 0.87
N GLN A 83 19.03 -15.03 1.13
CA GLN A 83 19.37 -16.42 1.48
C GLN A 83 19.54 -16.62 2.99
N THR A 84 19.93 -15.58 3.72
CA THR A 84 20.23 -15.63 5.16
C THR A 84 19.06 -15.19 6.05
N ARG A 85 17.92 -14.80 5.45
CA ARG A 85 16.68 -14.41 6.12
C ARG A 85 15.50 -14.51 5.15
N PHE A 86 14.27 -14.46 5.67
CA PHE A 86 13.10 -14.31 4.81
C PHE A 86 13.15 -12.99 4.04
N SER A 87 12.81 -13.06 2.76
CA SER A 87 12.82 -11.90 1.88
C SER A 87 11.67 -10.96 2.27
N GLY A 88 11.95 -9.67 2.40
CA GLY A 88 10.90 -8.68 2.69
C GLY A 88 9.88 -8.62 1.55
N ARG A 89 8.59 -8.73 1.88
CA ARG A 89 7.47 -8.73 0.92
C ARG A 89 6.33 -7.82 1.33
N TYR A 90 6.62 -6.89 2.22
CA TYR A 90 5.68 -5.86 2.60
C TYR A 90 6.41 -4.59 3.04
N GLU A 91 5.69 -3.49 2.92
CA GLU A 91 6.00 -2.21 3.54
C GLU A 91 4.79 -1.76 4.35
N THR A 92 4.93 -0.72 5.16
CA THR A 92 3.87 -0.26 6.06
C THR A 92 3.40 1.13 5.69
N VAL A 93 2.09 1.37 5.77
CA VAL A 93 1.50 2.70 5.74
C VAL A 93 0.92 3.02 7.11
N LEU A 94 1.46 4.03 7.78
CA LEU A 94 0.91 4.54 9.02
C LEU A 94 -0.15 5.58 8.69
N TRP A 95 -1.43 5.26 8.95
CA TRP A 95 -2.53 6.19 8.77
C TRP A 95 -2.86 6.91 10.08
N TYR A 96 -2.60 8.21 10.10
CA TYR A 96 -2.98 9.12 11.18
C TYR A 96 -4.11 10.06 10.77
N THR A 97 -4.82 10.57 11.77
CA THR A 97 -5.77 11.69 11.62
C THR A 97 -5.43 12.82 12.57
N LYS A 98 -5.68 14.06 12.18
CA LYS A 98 -5.58 15.22 13.08
C LYS A 98 -6.91 15.47 13.78
N GLY A 99 -6.97 15.14 15.07
CA GLY A 99 -8.17 15.25 15.89
C GLY A 99 -9.23 14.18 15.57
N GLU A 100 -10.49 14.54 15.79
CA GLU A 100 -11.67 13.72 15.49
C GLU A 100 -12.43 14.26 14.27
N GLY A 101 -13.51 13.57 13.86
CA GLY A 101 -14.35 14.01 12.74
C GLY A 101 -13.69 13.83 11.37
N TYR A 102 -12.77 12.87 11.25
CA TYR A 102 -12.09 12.56 10.00
C TYR A 102 -13.02 11.87 8.99
N THR A 103 -12.66 11.98 7.71
CA THR A 103 -13.38 11.28 6.63
C THR A 103 -12.90 9.83 6.55
N PHE A 104 -13.84 8.89 6.54
CA PHE A 104 -13.61 7.48 6.24
C PHE A 104 -14.81 6.88 5.49
N ASP A 105 -14.72 6.83 4.17
CA ASP A 105 -15.69 6.17 3.30
C ASP A 105 -15.28 4.72 3.05
N LEU A 106 -15.79 3.83 3.91
CA LEU A 106 -15.55 2.39 3.77
C LEU A 106 -16.18 1.82 2.50
N ASP A 107 -17.35 2.31 2.12
CA ASP A 107 -18.13 1.77 1.01
C ASP A 107 -17.42 2.02 -0.33
N ALA A 108 -16.71 3.16 -0.46
CA ALA A 108 -15.86 3.49 -1.61
C ALA A 108 -14.64 2.56 -1.80
N VAL A 109 -14.30 1.72 -0.81
CA VAL A 109 -13.10 0.86 -0.84
C VAL A 109 -13.38 -0.59 -0.45
N ARG A 110 -14.65 -1.00 -0.41
CA ARG A 110 -14.99 -2.41 -0.20
C ARG A 110 -14.40 -3.28 -1.30
N VAL A 111 -14.09 -4.51 -0.93
CA VAL A 111 -13.61 -5.55 -1.86
C VAL A 111 -14.58 -6.72 -1.88
N PRO A 112 -14.59 -7.55 -2.94
CA PRO A 112 -15.47 -8.71 -3.02
C PRO A 112 -15.39 -9.62 -1.78
N GLN A 113 -16.54 -10.16 -1.38
CA GLN A 113 -16.62 -11.15 -0.31
C GLN A 113 -15.89 -12.43 -0.75
N LYS A 114 -15.09 -13.02 0.14
CA LYS A 114 -14.49 -14.34 -0.12
C LYS A 114 -15.55 -15.43 -0.25
N TYR A 115 -16.62 -15.30 0.54
CA TYR A 115 -17.74 -16.24 0.57
C TYR A 115 -19.06 -15.47 0.37
N PRO A 116 -19.39 -15.05 -0.87
CA PRO A 116 -20.57 -14.21 -1.13
C PRO A 116 -21.89 -14.91 -0.77
N GLY A 117 -21.93 -16.24 -0.83
CA GLY A 117 -23.09 -17.03 -0.42
C GLY A 117 -23.20 -17.33 1.07
N LYS A 118 -22.29 -16.80 1.92
CA LYS A 118 -22.32 -17.09 3.36
C LYS A 118 -23.60 -16.53 3.98
N ARG A 119 -24.39 -17.41 4.60
CA ARG A 119 -25.64 -17.08 5.29
C ARG A 119 -25.45 -17.13 6.80
N HIS A 120 -26.30 -16.42 7.52
CA HIS A 120 -26.39 -16.57 8.97
C HIS A 120 -26.79 -18.01 9.32
N THR A 121 -26.05 -18.62 10.24
CA THR A 121 -26.25 -20.01 10.70
C THR A 121 -27.34 -20.12 11.76
N ASP A 122 -27.61 -19.02 12.45
CA ASP A 122 -28.40 -18.94 13.68
C ASP A 122 -29.05 -17.55 13.84
N GLY A 123 -29.94 -17.44 14.83
CA GLY A 123 -30.67 -16.21 15.16
C GLY A 123 -31.79 -15.83 14.18
N PRO A 124 -32.41 -14.64 14.36
CA PRO A 124 -33.59 -14.20 13.58
C PRO A 124 -33.33 -14.02 12.08
N LYS A 125 -32.06 -13.90 11.67
CA LYS A 125 -31.63 -13.76 10.27
C LYS A 125 -31.17 -15.08 9.66
N ARG A 126 -31.35 -16.23 10.35
CA ARG A 126 -30.90 -17.54 9.87
C ARG A 126 -31.37 -17.78 8.43
N GLY A 127 -30.44 -18.22 7.58
CA GLY A 127 -30.69 -18.45 6.16
C GLY A 127 -30.67 -17.19 5.30
N GLN A 128 -30.57 -15.97 5.85
CA GLN A 128 -30.34 -14.75 5.07
C GLN A 128 -28.83 -14.54 4.81
N PRO A 129 -28.45 -13.84 3.71
CA PRO A 129 -27.05 -13.47 3.46
C PRO A 129 -26.46 -12.69 4.64
N SER A 130 -25.23 -13.05 5.03
CA SER A 130 -24.53 -12.44 6.18
C SER A 130 -23.53 -11.35 5.81
N GLY A 131 -23.17 -11.26 4.52
CA GLY A 131 -22.24 -10.25 4.02
C GLY A 131 -22.94 -8.95 3.64
N ASN A 132 -22.21 -7.83 3.71
CA ASN A 132 -22.67 -6.58 3.11
C ASN A 132 -22.68 -6.71 1.57
N PRO A 133 -23.78 -6.34 0.89
CA PRO A 133 -23.91 -6.44 -0.58
C PRO A 133 -22.85 -5.68 -1.37
N ALA A 134 -22.33 -4.57 -0.83
CA ALA A 134 -21.28 -3.77 -1.46
C ALA A 134 -19.87 -4.37 -1.29
N GLY A 135 -19.74 -5.48 -0.56
CA GLY A 135 -18.46 -6.16 -0.30
C GLY A 135 -18.00 -6.08 1.15
N LYS A 136 -16.83 -6.67 1.43
CA LYS A 136 -16.20 -6.64 2.76
C LYS A 136 -15.28 -5.45 2.93
N ASN A 137 -14.98 -5.13 4.18
CA ASN A 137 -13.87 -4.24 4.51
C ASN A 137 -12.56 -4.82 3.92
N PRO A 138 -11.71 -4.02 3.27
CA PRO A 138 -10.45 -4.47 2.68
C PRO A 138 -9.41 -4.98 3.68
N SER A 139 -9.68 -4.89 4.99
CA SER A 139 -8.75 -5.10 6.11
C SER A 139 -7.58 -4.11 6.07
N ASP A 140 -6.59 -4.30 6.93
CA ASP A 140 -5.35 -3.54 6.97
C ASP A 140 -4.15 -4.32 6.40
N VAL A 141 -4.40 -5.45 5.71
CA VAL A 141 -3.40 -6.16 4.89
C VAL A 141 -3.81 -6.08 3.43
N TRP A 142 -3.04 -5.35 2.64
CA TRP A 142 -3.37 -5.03 1.26
C TRP A 142 -2.40 -5.70 0.29
N ASP A 143 -2.92 -6.61 -0.51
CA ASP A 143 -2.17 -7.24 -1.59
C ASP A 143 -2.33 -6.43 -2.88
N ILE A 144 -1.35 -5.58 -3.17
CA ILE A 144 -1.33 -4.70 -4.34
C ILE A 144 0.03 -4.86 -5.02
N PRO A 145 0.09 -5.28 -6.30
CA PRO A 145 1.37 -5.43 -6.99
C PRO A 145 2.19 -4.13 -7.01
N ASN A 146 3.51 -4.25 -6.83
CA ASN A 146 4.44 -3.15 -7.00
C ASN A 146 4.71 -2.86 -8.49
N VAL A 147 5.15 -1.64 -8.80
CA VAL A 147 5.46 -1.20 -10.17
C VAL A 147 6.82 -1.76 -10.61
N ASN A 148 6.80 -2.95 -11.21
CA ASN A 148 7.99 -3.61 -11.77
C ASN A 148 8.26 -3.19 -13.24
N ALA A 149 9.35 -3.70 -13.84
CA ALA A 149 9.82 -3.28 -15.17
C ALA A 149 8.79 -3.39 -16.31
N ASN A 150 7.92 -4.41 -16.26
CA ASN A 150 6.87 -4.63 -17.27
C ASN A 150 5.51 -4.11 -16.82
N HIS A 151 5.46 -3.37 -15.71
CA HIS A 151 4.21 -2.84 -15.20
C HIS A 151 3.72 -1.69 -16.09
N LEU A 152 2.42 -1.64 -16.33
CA LEU A 152 1.80 -0.74 -17.30
C LEU A 152 1.99 0.75 -16.99
N GLU A 153 2.33 1.08 -15.74
CA GLU A 153 2.52 2.44 -15.22
C GLU A 153 3.99 2.73 -14.90
N LYS A 154 4.92 1.83 -15.27
CA LYS A 154 6.34 1.96 -14.99
C LYS A 154 6.92 3.17 -15.73
N THR A 155 7.61 3.99 -14.98
CA THR A 155 8.51 5.05 -15.48
C THR A 155 9.94 4.75 -15.07
N ASP A 156 10.89 5.61 -15.47
CA ASP A 156 12.31 5.49 -15.12
C ASP A 156 12.60 5.72 -13.62
N HIS A 157 11.60 6.09 -12.82
CA HIS A 157 11.72 6.17 -11.37
C HIS A 157 11.84 4.76 -10.75
N PRO A 158 12.90 4.45 -9.98
CA PRO A 158 13.14 3.07 -9.53
C PRO A 158 12.23 2.62 -8.39
N CYS A 159 11.80 3.54 -7.53
CA CYS A 159 10.97 3.26 -6.36
C CYS A 159 9.56 3.83 -6.51
N GLN A 160 8.95 3.68 -7.69
CA GLN A 160 7.61 4.19 -7.94
C GLN A 160 6.54 3.35 -7.21
N PHE A 161 5.75 3.97 -6.34
CA PHE A 161 4.60 3.30 -5.72
C PHE A 161 3.42 3.17 -6.70
N PRO A 162 2.62 2.11 -6.58
CA PRO A 162 1.49 1.89 -7.48
C PRO A 162 0.37 2.88 -7.23
N VAL A 163 -0.21 3.43 -8.29
CA VAL A 163 -1.32 4.41 -8.19
C VAL A 163 -2.51 3.80 -7.45
N GLY A 164 -2.78 2.50 -7.64
CA GLY A 164 -3.84 1.78 -6.93
C GLY A 164 -3.70 1.84 -5.41
N LEU A 165 -2.48 1.77 -4.85
CA LEU A 165 -2.28 1.89 -3.40
C LEU A 165 -2.77 3.25 -2.88
N VAL A 166 -2.37 4.33 -3.56
CA VAL A 166 -2.76 5.70 -3.16
C VAL A 166 -4.23 5.97 -3.46
N GLN A 167 -4.77 5.43 -4.56
CA GLN A 167 -6.18 5.57 -4.93
C GLN A 167 -7.12 5.03 -3.83
N ARG A 168 -6.78 3.90 -3.21
CA ARG A 168 -7.57 3.36 -2.07
C ARG A 168 -7.58 4.35 -0.89
N LEU A 169 -6.43 4.94 -0.58
CA LEU A 169 -6.32 5.96 0.48
C LEU A 169 -7.14 7.21 0.12
N VAL A 170 -7.02 7.73 -1.10
CA VAL A 170 -7.75 8.92 -1.56
C VAL A 170 -9.27 8.69 -1.48
N ARG A 171 -9.77 7.56 -1.98
CA ARG A 171 -11.20 7.23 -1.94
C ARG A 171 -11.74 7.15 -0.51
N ALA A 172 -11.02 6.46 0.38
CA ALA A 172 -11.47 6.28 1.74
C ALA A 172 -11.35 7.57 2.58
N LEU A 173 -10.30 8.37 2.39
CA LEU A 173 -9.87 9.36 3.39
C LEU A 173 -10.17 10.81 2.98
N THR A 174 -10.73 11.04 1.80
CA THR A 174 -10.99 12.38 1.25
C THR A 174 -12.35 12.44 0.55
N LYS A 175 -12.87 13.65 0.32
CA LYS A 175 -14.06 13.89 -0.51
C LYS A 175 -13.69 14.46 -1.88
N GLU A 176 -14.57 14.35 -2.87
CA GLU A 176 -14.37 15.06 -4.15
C GLU A 176 -14.10 16.55 -3.89
N GLY A 177 -13.13 17.13 -4.60
CA GLY A 177 -12.70 18.52 -4.39
C GLY A 177 -11.75 18.77 -3.21
N ASP A 178 -11.47 17.77 -2.35
CA ASP A 178 -10.40 17.91 -1.34
C ASP A 178 -9.01 18.02 -2.00
N VAL A 179 -8.03 18.51 -1.25
CA VAL A 179 -6.62 18.61 -1.66
C VAL A 179 -5.82 17.43 -1.11
N VAL A 180 -5.05 16.78 -1.98
CA VAL A 180 -4.03 15.78 -1.63
C VAL A 180 -2.66 16.42 -1.75
N LEU A 181 -1.87 16.35 -0.68
CA LEU A 181 -0.48 16.83 -0.64
C LEU A 181 0.47 15.64 -0.59
N ASP A 182 1.50 15.65 -1.45
CA ASP A 182 2.63 14.74 -1.39
C ASP A 182 3.95 15.52 -1.49
N PRO A 183 4.65 15.79 -0.36
CA PRO A 183 5.87 16.60 -0.36
C PRO A 183 7.10 15.86 -0.90
N PHE A 184 6.98 14.58 -1.26
CA PHE A 184 8.04 13.72 -1.79
C PHE A 184 7.53 12.97 -3.03
N CYS A 185 6.94 13.71 -3.97
CA CYS A 185 6.00 13.10 -4.91
C CYS A 185 6.66 12.23 -6.00
N GLY A 186 7.97 12.34 -6.23
CA GLY A 186 8.65 11.65 -7.31
C GLY A 186 7.94 11.90 -8.64
N VAL A 187 7.53 10.80 -9.29
CA VAL A 187 6.75 10.82 -10.55
C VAL A 187 5.23 10.96 -10.35
N ALA A 188 4.81 11.57 -9.24
CA ALA A 188 3.44 12.00 -8.93
C ALA A 188 2.37 10.89 -8.94
N SER A 189 2.66 9.67 -8.46
CA SER A 189 1.64 8.61 -8.32
C SER A 189 0.47 9.04 -7.44
N ALA A 190 0.72 9.80 -6.37
CA ALA A 190 -0.34 10.37 -5.53
C ALA A 190 -1.19 11.40 -6.26
N GLY A 191 -0.57 12.22 -7.12
CA GLY A 191 -1.28 13.19 -7.94
C GLY A 191 -2.13 12.56 -9.03
N VAL A 192 -1.65 11.49 -9.67
CA VAL A 192 -2.48 10.70 -10.60
C VAL A 192 -3.72 10.15 -9.89
N ALA A 193 -3.55 9.55 -8.70
CA ALA A 193 -4.67 9.04 -7.91
C ALA A 193 -5.65 10.16 -7.51
N ALA A 194 -5.14 11.30 -7.04
CA ALA A 194 -5.96 12.44 -6.64
C ALA A 194 -6.79 12.98 -7.82
N LEU A 195 -6.14 13.30 -8.94
CA LEU A 195 -6.81 13.86 -10.12
C LEU A 195 -7.84 12.88 -10.73
N HIS A 196 -7.48 11.59 -10.82
CA HIS A 196 -8.41 10.56 -11.31
C HIS A 196 -9.66 10.45 -10.44
N GLU A 197 -9.51 10.60 -9.12
CA GLU A 197 -10.63 10.61 -8.18
C GLU A 197 -11.23 12.02 -8.00
N LYS A 198 -10.94 12.99 -8.88
CA LYS A 198 -11.49 14.36 -8.82
C LYS A 198 -11.17 15.12 -7.52
N ARG A 199 -9.96 14.94 -7.01
CA ARG A 199 -9.35 15.76 -5.95
C ARG A 199 -8.29 16.68 -6.57
N HIS A 200 -7.96 17.76 -5.88
CA HIS A 200 -6.82 18.60 -6.24
C HIS A 200 -5.52 17.98 -5.74
N PHE A 201 -4.40 18.30 -6.38
CA PHE A 201 -3.09 17.79 -6.01
C PHE A 201 -2.07 18.93 -5.86
N ILE A 202 -1.25 18.82 -4.82
CA ILE A 202 -0.05 19.64 -4.60
C ILE A 202 1.09 18.67 -4.32
N GLY A 203 2.24 18.86 -4.98
CA GLY A 203 3.41 18.04 -4.73
C GLY A 203 4.71 18.80 -4.89
N ALA A 204 5.76 18.26 -4.27
CA ALA A 204 7.13 18.76 -4.39
C ALA A 204 8.10 17.60 -4.68
N GLU A 205 9.09 17.87 -5.51
CA GLU A 205 10.15 16.94 -5.88
C GLU A 205 11.42 17.75 -6.18
N LEU A 206 12.58 17.26 -5.73
CA LEU A 206 13.87 17.93 -5.89
C LEU A 206 14.51 17.58 -7.23
N ASP A 207 14.27 16.38 -7.74
CA ASP A 207 14.81 15.91 -9.00
C ASP A 207 13.98 16.43 -10.19
N ALA A 208 14.62 17.25 -11.04
CA ALA A 208 13.97 17.88 -12.18
C ALA A 208 13.45 16.87 -13.22
N GLU A 209 14.12 15.71 -13.39
CA GLU A 209 13.66 14.67 -14.32
C GLU A 209 12.38 14.02 -13.79
N TYR A 210 12.30 13.77 -12.48
CA TYR A 210 11.08 13.24 -11.85
C TYR A 210 9.94 14.23 -11.88
N VAL A 211 10.22 15.53 -11.72
CA VAL A 211 9.22 16.58 -11.93
C VAL A 211 8.65 16.52 -13.36
N GLN A 212 9.49 16.41 -14.39
CA GLN A 212 9.00 16.36 -15.77
C GLN A 212 8.13 15.12 -16.04
N LEU A 213 8.59 13.93 -15.63
CA LEU A 213 7.82 12.70 -15.74
C LEU A 213 6.50 12.77 -14.95
N GLY A 214 6.52 13.35 -13.75
CA GLY A 214 5.32 13.61 -12.96
C GLY A 214 4.34 14.52 -13.69
N LEU A 215 4.81 15.64 -14.24
CA LEU A 215 3.96 16.58 -15.00
C LEU A 215 3.32 15.94 -16.23
N GLU A 216 4.05 15.11 -16.97
CA GLU A 216 3.50 14.35 -18.10
C GLU A 216 2.36 13.44 -17.66
N ARG A 217 2.54 12.71 -16.56
CA ARG A 217 1.51 11.84 -16.00
C ARG A 217 0.29 12.61 -15.52
N LEU A 218 0.48 13.76 -14.87
CA LEU A 218 -0.63 14.62 -14.44
C LEU A 218 -1.42 15.15 -15.63
N ARG A 219 -0.73 15.60 -16.69
CA ARG A 219 -1.38 16.05 -17.94
C ARG A 219 -2.15 14.93 -18.62
N ALA A 220 -1.57 13.73 -18.73
CA ALA A 220 -2.27 12.55 -19.26
C ALA A 220 -3.50 12.20 -18.42
N THR A 221 -3.42 12.34 -17.09
CA THR A 221 -4.57 12.12 -16.21
C THR A 221 -5.70 13.11 -16.48
N ILE A 222 -5.39 14.40 -16.63
CA ILE A 222 -6.38 15.44 -16.95
C ILE A 222 -7.07 15.18 -18.29
N LYS A 223 -6.35 14.63 -19.27
CA LYS A 223 -6.89 14.23 -20.57
C LYS A 223 -7.67 12.91 -20.56
N GLY A 224 -7.66 12.16 -19.45
CA GLY A 224 -8.27 10.83 -19.36
C GLY A 224 -7.47 9.73 -20.07
N GLU A 225 -6.18 9.96 -20.34
CA GLU A 225 -5.31 9.06 -21.10
C GLU A 225 -4.41 8.19 -20.19
N VAL A 226 -4.35 8.51 -18.90
CA VAL A 226 -3.47 7.81 -17.96
C VAL A 226 -3.85 6.33 -17.85
N ARG A 227 -2.83 5.48 -17.83
CA ARG A 227 -3.00 4.06 -17.57
C ARG A 227 -2.36 3.74 -16.24
N PHE A 228 -3.13 3.12 -15.36
CA PHE A 228 -2.61 2.51 -14.13
C PHE A 228 -3.45 1.30 -13.75
N ARG A 229 -2.97 0.53 -12.78
CA ARG A 229 -3.72 -0.61 -12.23
C ARG A 229 -4.52 -0.18 -11.00
N PRO A 230 -5.87 -0.23 -11.02
CA PRO A 230 -6.68 0.03 -9.82
C PRO A 230 -6.37 -0.93 -8.68
N ALA A 231 -6.59 -0.48 -7.43
CA ALA A 231 -6.29 -1.24 -6.21
C ALA A 231 -7.12 -2.53 -6.05
N ASP A 232 -8.34 -2.51 -6.58
CA ASP A 232 -9.40 -3.51 -6.43
C ASP A 232 -9.41 -4.56 -7.55
N ARG A 233 -8.65 -4.34 -8.63
CA ARG A 233 -8.49 -5.35 -9.68
C ARG A 233 -7.82 -6.58 -9.06
N ALA A 234 -8.34 -7.78 -9.35
CA ALA A 234 -7.75 -9.03 -8.89
C ALA A 234 -6.37 -9.28 -9.51
N ILE A 235 -5.45 -9.88 -8.74
CA ILE A 235 -4.17 -10.35 -9.27
C ILE A 235 -4.45 -11.56 -10.16
N LEU A 236 -3.90 -11.56 -11.37
CA LEU A 236 -4.13 -12.65 -12.32
C LEU A 236 -3.38 -13.89 -11.85
N GLU A 237 -4.11 -14.96 -11.55
CA GLU A 237 -3.50 -16.28 -11.34
C GLU A 237 -3.20 -16.91 -12.70
N PRO A 238 -1.95 -17.34 -12.96
CA PRO A 238 -1.62 -18.03 -14.19
C PRO A 238 -2.43 -19.32 -14.30
N SER A 239 -2.96 -19.61 -15.49
CA SER A 239 -3.65 -20.88 -15.73
C SER A 239 -2.71 -22.05 -15.42
N PRO A 240 -3.17 -23.11 -14.71
CA PRO A 240 -2.38 -24.33 -14.49
C PRO A 240 -1.89 -24.97 -15.79
N THR A 241 -2.56 -24.69 -16.92
CA THR A 241 -2.18 -25.19 -18.24
C THR A 241 -1.15 -24.34 -18.96
N SER A 242 -0.91 -23.10 -18.51
CA SER A 242 0.09 -22.18 -19.09
C SER A 242 1.51 -22.60 -18.70
N ILE A 243 2.51 -22.27 -19.52
CA ILE A 243 3.92 -22.60 -19.25
C ILE A 243 4.35 -22.07 -17.87
N VAL A 244 3.94 -20.85 -17.52
CA VAL A 244 4.25 -20.21 -16.23
C VAL A 244 3.45 -20.77 -15.05
N GLY A 245 2.30 -21.40 -15.30
CA GLY A 245 1.49 -22.06 -14.26
C GLY A 245 1.84 -23.53 -14.05
N ARG A 246 2.58 -24.15 -14.98
CA ARG A 246 3.07 -25.52 -14.84
C ARG A 246 4.31 -25.54 -13.95
N ARG A 247 4.32 -26.44 -12.98
CA ARG A 247 5.52 -26.75 -12.20
C ARG A 247 6.51 -27.52 -13.07
N PRO A 248 7.78 -27.09 -13.19
CA PRO A 248 8.78 -27.87 -13.92
C PRO A 248 9.04 -29.23 -13.27
N ALA A 249 9.39 -30.22 -14.08
CA ALA A 249 9.78 -31.54 -13.58
C ALA A 249 11.00 -31.44 -12.65
N GLY A 250 10.98 -32.15 -11.52
CA GLY A 250 12.06 -32.15 -10.53
C GLY A 250 12.01 -31.03 -9.49
N PHE A 251 11.05 -30.10 -9.55
CA PHE A 251 10.85 -29.10 -8.50
C PHE A 251 10.14 -29.73 -7.31
N ALA A 252 10.67 -29.50 -6.11
CA ALA A 252 10.08 -30.01 -4.86
C ALA A 252 8.60 -29.61 -4.73
N THR A 253 7.77 -30.54 -4.28
CA THR A 253 6.32 -30.33 -4.14
C THR A 253 5.92 -29.59 -2.86
N GLY A 254 6.86 -29.45 -1.93
CA GLY A 254 6.68 -28.94 -0.58
C GLY A 254 7.37 -29.88 0.42
N ILE A 255 7.30 -29.57 1.70
CA ILE A 255 7.62 -30.54 2.76
C ILE A 255 6.47 -31.57 2.74
N GLU A 256 6.76 -32.86 2.53
CA GLU A 256 5.76 -33.91 2.74
C GLU A 256 5.30 -33.83 4.20
N LEU A 257 4.06 -33.41 4.42
CA LEU A 257 3.45 -33.46 5.75
C LEU A 257 3.25 -34.95 6.08
N PRO A 258 3.72 -35.45 7.23
CA PRO A 258 3.44 -36.81 7.66
C PRO A 258 1.93 -37.05 7.66
N ASP A 259 1.48 -38.25 7.25
CA ASP A 259 0.06 -38.63 7.14
C ASP A 259 -0.76 -38.32 8.41
N ALA A 260 -0.12 -38.26 9.57
CA ALA A 260 -0.72 -37.89 10.86
C ALA A 260 -1.34 -36.49 10.92
N PHE A 261 -1.06 -35.60 9.96
CA PHE A 261 -1.63 -34.24 9.89
C PHE A 261 -2.72 -34.08 8.82
N LEU A 262 -3.01 -35.13 8.04
CA LEU A 262 -4.15 -35.13 7.14
C LEU A 262 -5.39 -35.41 7.97
N LEU A 263 -6.20 -34.38 8.24
CA LEU A 263 -7.55 -34.55 8.76
C LEU A 263 -8.32 -35.43 7.77
N HIS A 264 -8.48 -36.71 8.10
CA HIS A 264 -9.38 -37.59 7.36
C HIS A 264 -10.79 -36.98 7.43
N PRO A 265 -11.44 -36.69 6.29
CA PRO A 265 -12.82 -36.27 6.29
C PRO A 265 -13.68 -37.49 6.65
N GLY A 266 -13.87 -37.73 7.95
CA GLY A 266 -14.54 -38.94 8.41
C GLY A 266 -14.42 -39.18 9.92
N ALA A 267 -14.83 -38.21 10.72
CA ALA A 267 -15.30 -38.47 12.09
C ALA A 267 -16.44 -37.47 12.37
N SER A 268 -17.63 -37.88 11.95
CA SER A 268 -18.92 -37.35 12.41
C SER A 268 -19.13 -37.66 13.88
#